data_AF-A0A8S9JRA9-F1
#
_entry.id   AF-A0A8S9JRA9-F1
#
_cell.length_a   1.000
_cell.length_b   1.000
_cell.length_c   1.000
_cell.angle_alpha   90.00
_cell.angle_beta   90.00
_cell.angle_gamma   90.00
#
_symmetry.space_group_name_H-M   'P 1'
#
loop_
_entity.id
_entity.type
_entity.pdbx_description
1 polymer ?
#
loop_
_entity_poly.entity_id
_entity_poly.type
_entity_poly.pdbx_seq_one_letter_code
_entity_poly.pdbx_strand_id
1 'polypeptide(L)'
;MPHDDALVIALEIEGATFSKILVDNGSAVDIISRKTLRSLEQPIPTIKPKMTSLASFEGKSIRSLGTVVLNTRAHDLKLKAEFIVIDHPIPFDAIVGCPWLHQMRAVPSVYHKFV
;
A
#
# COMPACT_ATOMS: atom_id res chain seq x y z
N MET A 1 -4.65 1.78 27.22
CA MET A 1 -3.32 2.36 26.93
C MET A 1 -3.36 2.89 25.51
N PRO A 2 -3.03 4.16 25.22
CA PRO A 2 -3.24 4.70 23.88
C PRO A 2 -1.89 4.82 23.15
N HIS A 3 -1.44 3.73 22.52
CA HIS A 3 -0.23 3.76 21.67
C HIS A 3 -0.38 2.90 20.40
N ASP A 4 -1.62 2.71 19.92
CA ASP A 4 -1.91 2.01 18.67
C ASP A 4 -2.11 2.97 17.49
N ASP A 5 -1.31 4.04 17.43
CA ASP A 5 -1.31 4.88 16.25
C ASP A 5 -0.61 4.13 15.12
N ALA A 6 -1.40 3.81 14.09
CA ALA A 6 -0.92 3.19 12.86
C ALA A 6 0.22 4.04 12.25
N LEU A 7 1.29 3.39 11.78
CA LEU A 7 2.35 4.11 11.07
C LEU A 7 1.82 4.47 9.67
N VAL A 8 1.55 5.75 9.45
CA VAL A 8 1.07 6.28 8.17
C VAL A 8 2.12 7.20 7.59
N ILE A 9 2.46 7.00 6.31
CA ILE A 9 3.48 7.78 5.60
C ILE A 9 2.91 8.43 4.34
N ALA A 10 3.64 9.42 3.81
CA ALA A 10 3.47 9.87 2.45
C ALA A 10 4.34 9.05 1.49
N LEU A 11 3.79 8.69 0.33
CA LEU A 11 4.48 7.96 -0.73
C LEU A 11 4.11 8.56 -2.09
N GLU A 12 5.10 8.76 -2.95
CA GLU A 12 4.85 9.06 -4.35
C GLU A 12 4.58 7.74 -5.09
N ILE A 13 3.45 7.65 -5.79
CA ILE A 13 3.03 6.51 -6.60
C ILE A 13 2.72 7.03 -8.00
N GLU A 14 3.45 6.56 -9.01
CA GLU A 14 3.36 7.03 -10.40
C GLU A 14 3.41 8.57 -10.53
N GLY A 15 4.25 9.23 -9.74
CA GLY A 15 4.43 10.69 -9.77
C GLY A 15 3.42 11.49 -8.93
N ALA A 16 2.36 10.86 -8.42
CA ALA A 16 1.39 11.49 -7.52
C ALA A 16 1.69 11.16 -6.06
N THR A 17 1.61 12.15 -5.15
CA THR A 17 1.85 11.93 -3.72
C THR A 17 0.56 11.57 -2.98
N PHE A 18 0.57 10.45 -2.28
CA PHE A 18 -0.50 9.99 -1.40
C PHE A 18 -0.03 10.05 0.05
N SER A 19 -0.84 10.60 0.95
CA SER A 19 -0.45 10.86 2.35
C SER A 19 -0.99 9.84 3.34
N LYS A 20 -1.88 8.94 2.92
CA LYS A 20 -2.51 7.94 3.79
C LYS A 20 -2.04 6.54 3.45
N ILE A 21 -0.73 6.31 3.47
CA ILE A 21 -0.15 4.98 3.23
C ILE A 21 0.11 4.30 4.56
N LEU A 22 -0.62 3.23 4.84
CA LEU A 22 -0.38 2.42 6.02
C LEU A 22 0.88 1.56 5.83
N VAL A 23 1.79 1.60 6.79
CA VAL A 23 2.92 0.67 6.88
C VAL A 23 2.52 -0.50 7.78
N ASP A 24 2.39 -1.69 7.20
CA ASP A 24 1.98 -2.90 7.89
C ASP A 24 3.05 -4.00 7.78
N ASN A 25 3.92 -4.08 8.79
CA ASN A 25 4.96 -5.10 8.86
C ASN A 25 4.42 -6.54 9.08
N GLY A 26 3.12 -6.69 9.34
CA GLY A 26 2.46 -8.00 9.38
C GLY A 26 1.91 -8.45 8.02
N SER A 27 1.82 -7.55 7.05
CA SER A 27 1.25 -7.86 5.74
C SER A 27 2.28 -8.53 4.82
N ALA A 28 1.92 -9.68 4.27
CA ALA A 28 2.70 -10.40 3.27
C ALA A 28 2.58 -9.79 1.85
N VAL A 29 1.70 -8.81 1.66
CA VAL A 29 1.38 -8.22 0.35
C VAL A 29 1.24 -6.70 0.46
N ASP A 30 1.50 -6.00 -0.63
CA ASP A 30 1.16 -4.58 -0.77
C ASP A 30 -0.24 -4.45 -1.37
N ILE A 31 -1.03 -3.49 -0.91
CA ILE A 31 -2.43 -3.31 -1.32
C ILE A 31 -2.66 -1.87 -1.77
N ILE A 32 -3.36 -1.66 -2.88
CA ILE A 32 -3.83 -0.34 -3.31
C ILE A 32 -5.34 -0.36 -3.54
N SER A 33 -6.02 0.70 -3.10
CA SER A 33 -7.46 0.80 -3.35
C SER A 33 -7.73 1.11 -4.83
N ARG A 34 -8.82 0.57 -5.39
CA ARG A 34 -9.26 0.92 -6.75
C ARG A 34 -9.54 2.42 -6.89
N LYS A 35 -9.95 3.10 -5.82
CA LYS A 35 -10.17 4.54 -5.79
C LYS A 35 -8.85 5.28 -6.04
N THR A 36 -7.81 4.94 -5.29
CA THR A 36 -6.46 5.50 -5.39
C THR A 36 -5.86 5.26 -6.77
N LEU A 37 -5.99 4.03 -7.29
CA LEU A 37 -5.48 3.69 -8.62
C LEU A 37 -6.14 4.53 -9.73
N ARG A 38 -7.43 4.86 -9.58
CA ARG A 38 -8.17 5.71 -10.52
C ARG A 38 -7.87 7.20 -10.39
N SER A 39 -7.32 7.65 -9.27
CA SER A 39 -6.89 9.04 -9.10
C SER A 39 -5.51 9.33 -9.69
N LEU A 40 -4.78 8.31 -10.15
CA LEU A 40 -3.53 8.49 -10.89
C LEU A 40 -3.81 9.15 -12.25
N GLU A 41 -2.81 9.88 -12.75
CA GLU A 41 -2.87 10.49 -14.08
C GLU A 41 -2.99 9.43 -15.19
N GLN A 42 -3.60 9.82 -16.30
CA GLN A 42 -3.78 8.93 -17.45
C GLN A 42 -2.43 8.71 -18.18
N PRO A 43 -2.16 7.49 -18.68
CA PRO A 43 -3.05 6.33 -18.70
C PRO A 43 -3.13 5.60 -17.35
N ILE A 44 -4.35 5.16 -17.00
CA ILE A 44 -4.57 4.36 -15.80
C ILE A 44 -3.75 3.06 -15.91
N PRO A 45 -2.96 2.70 -14.88
CA PRO A 45 -2.17 1.48 -14.90
C PRO A 45 -3.00 0.22 -15.14
N THR A 46 -2.52 -0.66 -16.02
CA THR A 46 -3.21 -1.90 -16.39
C THR A 46 -3.18 -2.92 -15.24
N ILE A 47 -4.36 -3.31 -14.78
CA ILE A 47 -4.52 -4.40 -13.80
C ILE A 47 -4.36 -5.74 -14.51
N LYS A 48 -3.47 -6.60 -14.02
CA LYS A 48 -3.38 -8.00 -14.42
C LYS A 48 -4.42 -8.81 -13.64
N PRO A 49 -5.41 -9.44 -14.30
CA PRO A 49 -6.42 -10.23 -13.60
C PRO A 49 -5.77 -11.38 -12.83
N LYS A 50 -5.88 -11.32 -11.50
CA LYS A 50 -5.43 -12.36 -10.58
C LYS A 50 -6.30 -12.28 -9.33
N MET A 51 -7.36 -13.07 -9.32
CA MET A 51 -8.26 -13.12 -8.17
C MET A 51 -7.57 -13.84 -7.02
N THR A 52 -7.42 -13.16 -5.91
CA THR A 52 -6.88 -13.70 -4.66
C THR A 52 -7.79 -13.25 -3.53
N SER A 53 -8.17 -14.19 -2.68
CA SER A 53 -8.90 -13.87 -1.45
C SER A 53 -7.90 -13.41 -0.42
N LEU A 54 -7.99 -12.15 0.01
CA LEU A 54 -7.22 -11.62 1.12
C LEU A 54 -7.99 -11.91 2.40
N ALA A 55 -7.44 -12.78 3.25
CA ALA A 55 -7.97 -13.00 4.58
C ALA A 55 -7.50 -11.87 5.49
N SER A 56 -8.44 -11.12 6.06
CA SER A 56 -8.15 -10.21 7.17
C SER A 56 -8.14 -10.98 8.50
N PHE A 57 -7.49 -10.39 9.50
CA PHE A 57 -7.47 -10.94 10.86
C PHE A 57 -8.88 -11.11 11.47
N GLU A 58 -9.85 -10.31 11.03
CA GLU A 58 -11.26 -10.40 11.47
C GLU A 58 -12.08 -11.50 10.75
N GLY A 59 -11.44 -12.36 9.95
CA GLY A 59 -12.13 -13.41 9.20
C GLY A 59 -12.96 -12.90 8.00
N LYS A 60 -12.91 -11.59 7.72
CA LYS A 60 -13.48 -11.03 6.48
C LYS A 60 -12.52 -11.32 5.32
N SER A 61 -13.05 -11.93 4.27
CA SER A 61 -12.34 -12.10 3.00
C SER A 61 -12.64 -10.91 2.08
N ILE A 62 -11.59 -10.25 1.59
CA ILE A 62 -11.69 -9.24 0.54
C ILE A 62 -11.21 -9.87 -0.77
N ARG A 63 -12.06 -9.83 -1.80
CA ARG A 63 -11.67 -10.28 -3.15
C ARG A 63 -10.87 -9.19 -3.85
N SER A 64 -9.69 -9.55 -4.34
CA SER A 64 -8.90 -8.66 -5.19
C SER A 64 -9.46 -8.59 -6.62
N LEU A 65 -9.20 -7.48 -7.30
CA LEU A 65 -9.42 -7.33 -8.74
C LEU A 65 -8.26 -7.90 -9.57
N GLY A 66 -7.06 -7.94 -8.99
CA GLY A 66 -5.84 -8.34 -9.68
C GLY A 66 -4.60 -7.75 -9.03
N THR A 67 -3.50 -7.78 -9.76
CA THR A 67 -2.25 -7.10 -9.38
C THR A 67 -1.90 -5.99 -10.36
N VAL A 68 -1.14 -5.01 -9.90
CA VAL A 68 -0.62 -3.91 -10.69
C VAL A 68 0.80 -3.60 -10.24
N VAL A 69 1.70 -3.34 -11.19
CA VAL A 69 3.07 -2.92 -10.87
C VAL A 69 3.15 -1.42 -11.00
N LEU A 70 3.54 -0.73 -9.93
CA LEU A 70 3.60 0.72 -9.86
C LEU A 70 5.01 1.19 -9.47
N ASN A 71 5.44 2.29 -10.06
CA ASN A 71 6.60 3.04 -9.58
C ASN A 71 6.23 3.71 -8.27
N THR A 72 7.02 3.47 -7.23
CA THR A 72 6.91 4.18 -5.95
C THR A 72 8.21 4.90 -5.65
N ARG A 73 8.13 6.02 -4.94
CA ARG A 73 9.28 6.75 -4.46
C ARG A 73 9.06 7.22 -3.03
N ALA A 74 10.01 6.92 -2.16
CA ALA A 74 10.12 7.56 -0.85
C ALA A 74 11.54 8.12 -0.72
N HIS A 75 11.63 9.40 -0.32
CA HIS A 75 12.88 10.17 -0.36
C HIS A 75 13.53 10.10 -1.76
N ASP A 76 14.77 9.62 -1.83
CA ASP A 76 15.55 9.56 -3.07
C ASP A 76 15.53 8.17 -3.73
N LEU A 77 14.85 7.20 -3.12
CA LEU A 77 14.77 5.85 -3.65
C LEU A 77 13.47 5.65 -4.45
N LYS A 78 13.63 5.26 -5.71
CA LYS A 78 12.53 4.87 -6.60
C LYS A 78 12.60 3.38 -6.90
N LEU A 79 11.49 2.68 -6.77
CA LEU A 79 11.39 1.25 -7.07
C LEU A 79 10.05 0.90 -7.72
N LYS A 80 9.99 -0.29 -8.33
CA LYS A 80 8.74 -0.87 -8.84
C LYS A 80 8.23 -1.89 -7.85
N ALA A 81 7.01 -1.68 -7.35
CA ALA A 81 6.35 -2.58 -6.42
C ALA A 81 5.07 -3.16 -7.04
N GLU A 82 4.78 -4.43 -6.74
CA GLU A 82 3.52 -5.07 -7.13
C GLU A 82 2.49 -4.89 -6.02
N PHE A 83 1.36 -4.28 -6.35
CA PHE A 83 0.23 -4.11 -5.44
C PHE A 83 -0.92 -5.02 -5.84
N ILE A 84 -1.61 -5.55 -4.84
CA ILE A 84 -2.93 -6.15 -5.00
C ILE A 84 -3.97 -5.03 -5.02
N VAL A 85 -4.82 -5.03 -6.04
CA VAL A 85 -5.88 -4.04 -6.18
C VAL A 85 -7.15 -4.56 -5.52
N ILE A 86 -7.72 -3.79 -4.59
CA ILE A 86 -8.99 -4.12 -3.94
C ILE A 86 -10.08 -3.10 -4.28
N ASP A 87 -11.32 -3.57 -4.38
CA ASP A 87 -12.52 -2.72 -4.51
C ASP A 87 -13.32 -2.75 -3.20
N HIS A 88 -12.65 -2.38 -2.12
CA HIS A 88 -13.24 -2.32 -0.78
C HIS A 88 -12.90 -0.98 -0.13
N PRO A 89 -13.84 -0.33 0.58
CA PRO A 89 -13.56 0.91 1.29
C PRO A 89 -12.55 0.64 2.42
N ILE A 90 -11.38 1.25 2.32
CA ILE A 90 -10.37 1.31 3.38
C ILE A 90 -10.07 2.79 3.69
N PRO A 91 -9.69 3.13 4.93
CA PRO A 91 -9.39 4.52 5.31
C PRO A 91 -8.05 5.04 4.77
N PHE A 92 -7.29 4.17 4.11
CA PHE A 92 -5.96 4.41 3.55
C PHE A 92 -5.99 4.46 2.02
N ASP A 93 -5.04 5.18 1.42
CA ASP A 93 -4.86 5.20 -0.03
C ASP A 93 -4.24 3.86 -0.51
N ALA A 94 -3.29 3.35 0.25
CA ALA A 94 -2.63 2.06 0.04
C ALA A 94 -2.09 1.50 1.38
N ILE A 95 -1.70 0.24 1.37
CA ILE A 95 -1.00 -0.46 2.46
C ILE A 95 0.30 -1.00 1.86
N VAL A 96 1.44 -0.68 2.48
CA VAL A 96 2.74 -1.26 2.15
C VAL A 96 3.14 -2.26 3.23
N GLY A 97 3.38 -3.48 2.80
CA GLY A 97 3.73 -4.62 3.65
C GLY A 97 5.22 -4.94 3.63
N CYS A 98 5.54 -6.14 4.09
CA CYS A 98 6.89 -6.71 4.05
C CYS A 98 7.55 -6.64 2.65
N PRO A 99 6.85 -6.91 1.53
CA PRO A 99 7.50 -6.88 0.22
C PRO A 99 8.08 -5.50 -0.13
N TRP A 100 7.29 -4.43 -0.02
CA TRP A 100 7.76 -3.08 -0.26
C TRP A 100 8.84 -2.65 0.76
N LEU A 101 8.63 -2.93 2.04
CA LEU A 101 9.60 -2.60 3.11
C LEU A 101 10.98 -3.23 2.87
N HIS A 102 11.02 -4.51 2.48
CA HIS A 102 12.26 -5.20 2.15
C HIS A 102 12.97 -4.59 0.93
N GLN A 103 12.22 -4.25 -0.12
CA GLN A 103 12.83 -3.61 -1.29
C GLN A 103 13.38 -2.22 -0.98
N MET A 104 12.71 -1.47 -0.11
CA MET A 104 13.16 -0.18 0.39
C MET A 104 14.31 -0.27 1.40
N ARG A 105 14.61 -1.48 1.90
CA ARG A 105 15.52 -1.69 3.06
C ARG A 105 15.11 -0.85 4.27
N ALA A 106 13.80 -0.64 4.42
CA ALA A 106 13.23 0.21 5.45
C ALA A 106 12.98 -0.59 6.73
N VAL A 107 13.26 0.03 7.88
CA VAL A 107 12.91 -0.51 9.20
C VAL A 107 11.89 0.44 9.84
N PRO A 108 10.62 0.03 9.99
CA PRO A 108 9.62 0.88 10.64
C PRO A 108 9.98 1.06 12.11
N SER A 109 10.10 2.32 12.55
CA SER A 109 10.38 2.66 13.94
C SER A 109 9.14 3.23 14.60
N VAL A 110 8.62 2.53 15.61
CA VAL A 110 7.49 3.02 16.42
C VAL A 110 7.89 4.15 17.38
N TYR A 111 9.19 4.29 17.66
CA TYR A 111 9.73 5.30 18.56
C TYR A 111 9.67 6.71 17.96
N HIS A 112 9.94 6.84 16.65
CA HIS A 112 9.98 8.13 15.95
C HIS A 112 8.61 8.55 15.37
N LYS A 113 7.51 7.95 15.85
CA LYS A 113 6.14 8.28 15.40
C LYS A 113 5.66 9.66 15.86
N PHE A 114 6.35 10.29 16.81
CA PHE A 114 6.05 11.60 17.36
C PHE A 114 7.25 12.53 17.16
N VAL A 115 7.31 13.19 16.00
CA VAL A 115 8.13 14.40 15.81
C VAL A 115 7.26 15.45 15.14
#